data_AF-A0A6I6GIK7-F1
#
_entry.id   AF-A0A6I6GIK7-F1
#
_cell.length_a   1.000
_cell.length_b   1.000
_cell.length_c   1.000
_cell.angle_alpha   90.00
_cell.angle_beta   90.00
_cell.angle_gamma   90.00
#
_symmetry.space_group_name_H-M   'P 1'
#
loop_
_entity.id
_entity.type
_entity.pdbx_description
1 polymer ?
#
loop_
_entity_poly.entity_id
_entity_poly.type
_entity_poly.pdbx_seq_one_letter_code
_entity_poly.pdbx_strand_id
1 'polypeptide(L)' 'MKVWSHTVKGRKPVNEDYLLYQDLGDGRYICLIADGMGGYAKGDVAAKLVAENMLALLSSQKQVDRA' A
#
# COMPACT_ATOMS: atom_id res chain seq x y z
N MET A 1 -16.27 4.91 3.60
CA MET A 1 -16.56 3.67 2.83
C MET A 1 -16.15 2.46 3.68
N LYS A 2 -16.81 1.29 3.55
CA LYS A 2 -16.36 0.07 4.23
C LYS A 2 -15.37 -0.68 3.35
N VAL A 3 -14.15 -0.91 3.85
CA VAL A 3 -13.10 -1.64 3.13
C VAL A 3 -12.87 -3.00 3.77
N TRP A 4 -12.77 -4.01 2.93
CA TRP A 4 -12.39 -5.36 3.32
C TRP A 4 -11.01 -5.66 2.74
N SER A 5 -10.12 -6.21 3.56
CA SER A 5 -8.78 -6.58 3.15
C SER A 5 -8.45 -7.98 3.62
N HIS A 6 -7.68 -8.69 2.81
CA HIS A 6 -7.20 -10.03 3.11
C HIS A 6 -5.90 -10.29 2.35
N THR A 7 -4.91 -10.84 3.04
CA THR A 7 -3.67 -11.33 2.44
C THR A 7 -3.27 -12.64 3.14
N VAL A 8 -2.60 -13.51 2.40
CA VAL A 8 -2.20 -14.83 2.87
C VAL A 8 -0.77 -15.10 2.45
N LYS A 9 0.12 -15.33 3.43
CA LYS A 9 1.51 -15.73 3.22
C LYS A 9 1.67 -17.00 2.36
N GLY A 10 0.69 -17.88 2.43
CA GLY A 10 0.78 -19.24 1.90
C GLY A 10 1.94 -20.02 2.54
N ARG A 11 2.69 -20.75 1.72
CA ARG A 11 3.82 -21.60 2.16
C ARG A 11 5.15 -20.86 2.29
N LYS A 12 5.16 -19.54 2.08
CA LYS A 12 6.39 -18.73 2.14
C LYS A 12 6.83 -18.50 3.60
N PRO A 13 8.13 -18.25 3.87
CA PRO A 13 8.60 -17.96 5.22
C PRO A 13 8.03 -16.63 5.75
N VAL A 14 7.98 -15.60 4.90
CA VAL A 14 7.49 -14.25 5.18
C VAL A 14 6.40 -13.91 4.16
N ASN A 15 5.42 -13.10 4.58
CA ASN A 15 4.45 -12.53 3.65
C ASN A 15 5.02 -11.22 3.12
N GLU A 16 5.30 -11.16 1.83
CA GLU A 16 5.87 -9.97 1.19
C GLU A 16 4.79 -9.07 0.58
N ASP A 17 3.51 -9.46 0.69
CA ASP A 17 2.36 -8.62 0.43
C ASP A 17 2.18 -7.57 1.53
N TYR A 18 1.85 -6.35 1.13
CA TYR A 18 1.44 -5.29 2.04
C TYR A 18 0.17 -4.59 1.53
N LEU A 19 -0.83 -4.49 2.41
CA LEU A 19 -2.11 -3.83 2.15
C LEU A 19 -2.21 -2.57 3.00
N LEU A 20 -2.53 -1.45 2.36
CA LEU A 20 -2.73 -0.16 3.04
C LEU A 20 -4.03 0.47 2.58
N TYR A 21 -4.79 0.98 3.54
CA TYR A 21 -5.98 1.77 3.31
C TYR A 21 -5.88 3.07 4.11
N GLN A 22 -6.17 4.19 3.46
CA GLN A 22 -6.29 5.49 4.12
C GLN A 22 -7.53 6.22 3.61
N ASP A 23 -8.35 6.70 4.54
CA ASP A 23 -9.40 7.68 4.26
C ASP A 23 -8.78 9.09 4.25
N LEU A 24 -8.99 9.83 3.16
CA LEU A 24 -8.44 11.19 2.97
C LEU A 24 -9.48 12.29 3.23
N GLY A 25 -10.73 11.93 3.56
CA GLY A 25 -11.84 12.88 3.65
C GLY A 25 -12.40 13.29 2.30
N ASP A 26 -13.51 14.04 2.32
CA ASP A 26 -14.24 14.50 1.12
C ASP A 26 -14.64 13.38 0.14
N GLY A 27 -14.91 12.18 0.66
CA GLY A 27 -15.22 11.01 -0.15
C GLY A 27 -14.02 10.42 -0.92
N ARG A 28 -12.81 10.89 -0.65
CA ARG A 28 -11.55 10.38 -1.25
C ARG A 28 -10.90 9.37 -0.32
N TYR A 29 -10.32 8.34 -0.92
CA TYR A 29 -9.60 7.29 -0.19
C TYR A 29 -8.48 6.73 -1.06
N ILE A 30 -7.47 6.17 -0.40
CA ILE A 30 -6.38 5.44 -1.02
C ILE A 30 -6.46 4.00 -0.57
N CYS A 31 -6.41 3.08 -1.53
CA CYS A 31 -6.19 1.66 -1.31
C CYS A 31 -4.93 1.26 -2.08
N LEU A 32 -3.93 0.72 -1.39
CA LEU A 32 -2.66 0.30 -1.97
C LEU A 32 -2.40 -1.17 -1.66
N ILE A 33 -1.89 -1.87 -2.68
CA ILE A 33 -1.39 -3.24 -2.58
C ILE A 33 0.00 -3.23 -3.17
N ALA A 34 0.98 -3.72 -2.41
CA ALA A 34 2.35 -3.90 -2.87
C ALA A 34 2.78 -5.34 -2.63
N ASP A 35 3.37 -5.97 -3.64
CA ASP A 35 3.96 -7.31 -3.58
C ASP A 35 5.48 -7.16 -3.65
N GLY A 36 6.15 -7.50 -2.55
CA GLY A 36 7.60 -7.49 -2.47
C GLY A 36 8.22 -8.59 -3.32
N MET A 37 9.27 -8.26 -4.09
CA MET A 37 9.93 -9.22 -4.97
C MET A 37 10.54 -10.40 -4.19
N GLY A 38 9.89 -11.55 -4.24
CA GLY A 38 10.42 -12.79 -3.68
C GLY A 38 11.73 -13.21 -4.34
N GLY A 39 12.67 -13.73 -3.53
CA GLY A 39 14.01 -14.11 -3.97
C GLY A 39 15.07 -13.00 -3.82
N TYR A 40 14.64 -11.77 -3.49
CA TYR A 40 15.52 -10.70 -3.03
C TYR A 40 15.39 -10.51 -1.52
N ALA A 41 16.35 -9.80 -0.91
CA ALA A 41 16.33 -9.57 0.52
C ALA A 41 15.25 -8.54 0.88
N LYS A 42 14.42 -8.88 1.88
CA LYS A 42 13.46 -7.99 2.55
C LYS A 42 12.35 -7.44 1.64
N GLY A 43 11.68 -8.31 0.86
CA GLY A 43 10.56 -7.90 0.01
C GLY A 43 9.40 -7.30 0.82
N ASP A 44 9.15 -7.80 2.02
CA ASP A 44 8.18 -7.26 2.99
C ASP A 44 8.47 -5.80 3.37
N VAL A 45 9.73 -5.48 3.63
CA VAL A 45 10.17 -4.11 3.94
C VAL A 45 10.03 -3.20 2.72
N ALA A 46 10.39 -3.69 1.54
CA ALA A 46 10.26 -2.93 0.29
C ALA A 46 8.80 -2.62 -0.04
N ALA A 47 7.91 -3.61 0.05
CA ALA A 47 6.48 -3.45 -0.19
C ALA A 47 5.85 -2.42 0.76
N LYS A 48 6.17 -2.53 2.05
CA LYS A 48 5.74 -1.56 3.07
C LYS A 48 6.25 -0.15 2.77
N LEU A 49 7.56 -0.01 2.50
CA LEU A 49 8.20 1.28 2.24
C LEU A 49 7.56 2.01 1.05
N VAL A 50 7.27 1.29 -0.03
CA VAL A 50 6.61 1.87 -1.22
C VAL A 50 5.21 2.34 -0.87
N ALA A 51 4.40 1.51 -0.21
CA ALA A 51 3.03 1.86 0.11
C ALA A 51 2.93 3.07 1.07
N GLU A 52 3.77 3.12 2.10
CA GLU A 52 3.80 4.23 3.07
C GLU A 52 4.28 5.54 2.40
N ASN A 53 5.32 5.47 1.56
CA ASN A 53 5.80 6.66 0.85
C ASN A 53 4.80 7.15 -0.21
N MET A 54 4.12 6.26 -0.92
CA MET A 54 3.05 6.63 -1.84
C MET A 54 1.92 7.32 -1.09
N LEU A 55 1.53 6.81 0.08
CA LEU A 55 0.53 7.47 0.91
C LEU A 55 0.99 8.87 1.33
N ALA A 56 2.22 9.01 1.82
CA ALA A 56 2.78 10.30 2.23
C ALA A 56 2.82 11.30 1.05
N LEU A 57 3.27 10.85 -0.12
CA LEU A 57 3.29 11.67 -1.34
C LEU A 57 1.88 12.13 -1.71
N LEU A 58 0.93 11.21 -1.82
CA LEU A 58 -0.44 11.53 -2.24
C LEU A 58 -1.20 12.35 -1.19
N SER A 59 -0.87 12.21 0.09
CA SER A 59 -1.49 12.98 1.18
C SER A 59 -0.93 14.39 1.31
N SER A 60 0.30 14.63 0.84
CA SER A 60 0.95 15.96 0.87
C SER A 60 0.62 16.81 -0.36
N GLN A 61 0.06 16.21 -1.41
CA GLN A 61 -0.34 16.90 -2.64
C GLN A 61 -1.67 17.63 -2.43
N LYS A 62 -1.67 18.96 -2.57
CA LYS A 62 -2.88 19.81 -2.40
C LYS A 62 -3.82 19.78 -3.60
N GLN A 63 -3.39 19.33 -4.76
CA GLN A 63 -4.21 19.21 -5.97
C GLN A 63 -3.51 18.29 -6.96
N VAL A 64 -4.14 17.15 -7.30
CA VAL A 64 -3.82 16.47 -8.56
C VAL A 64 -4.74 17.12 -9.58
N ASP A 65 -4.23 18.16 -10.24
CA ASP A 65 -5.01 18.89 -11.24
C ASP A 65 -5.46 17.95 -12.36
N ARG A 66 -6.74 18.06 -12.70
CA ARG A 66 -7.39 17.29 -13.77
C ARG A 66 -6.78 17.71 -15.11
N ALA A 67 -6.18 16.76 -15.82
CA ALA A 67 -5.87 16.89 -17.23
C ALA A 67 -7.15 16.87 -18.08
#